data_AF-A0A970W8Q7-F1
#
_entry.id   AF-A0A970W8Q7-F1
#
_cell.length_a   1.000
_cell.length_b   1.000
_cell.length_c   1.000
_cell.angle_alpha   90.00
_cell.angle_beta   90.00
_cell.angle_gamma   90.00
#
_symmetry.space_group_name_H-M   'P 1'
#
loop_
_entity.id
_entity.type
_entity.pdbx_description
1 polymer ?
#
loop_
_entity_poly.entity_id
_entity_poly.type
_entity_poly.pdbx_seq_one_letter_code
_entity_poly.pdbx_strand_id
1 'polypeptide(L)'
;MLYVRIANEDGTISFHPLRENNIYVHCETCGSMVPIDDPINFIADMADMGIIMDDAFNRCEKCSEEHFAWEEEYCESLTSEL
;
A
#
# COMPACT_ATOMS: atom_id res chain seq x y z
N MET A 1 -16.65 3.15 -13.84
CA MET A 1 -15.28 3.47 -14.32
C MET A 1 -14.72 4.57 -13.42
N LEU A 2 -13.64 4.27 -12.70
CA LEU A 2 -13.02 5.16 -11.70
C LEU A 2 -11.87 5.96 -12.34
N TYR A 3 -11.65 7.19 -11.86
CA TYR A 3 -10.59 8.08 -12.32
C TYR A 3 -9.92 8.74 -11.13
N VAL A 4 -8.60 8.92 -11.20
CA VAL A 4 -7.84 9.78 -10.28
C VAL A 4 -7.76 11.18 -10.89
N ARG A 5 -8.25 12.16 -10.14
CA ARG A 5 -8.10 13.59 -10.47
C ARG A 5 -6.80 14.09 -9.84
N ILE A 6 -5.86 14.50 -10.67
CA ILE A 6 -4.59 15.08 -10.22
C ILE A 6 -4.68 16.60 -10.41
N ALA A 7 -4.42 17.34 -9.34
CA ALA A 7 -4.22 18.78 -9.39
C ALA A 7 -2.72 19.04 -9.25
N ASN A 8 -2.09 19.47 -10.33
CA ASN A 8 -0.66 19.75 -10.37
C ASN A 8 -0.37 21.16 -9.82
N GLU A 9 0.88 21.40 -9.40
CA GLU A 9 1.32 22.68 -8.82
C GLU A 9 1.18 23.86 -9.79
N ASP A 10 1.25 23.59 -11.09
CA ASP A 10 1.05 24.59 -12.16
C ASP A 10 -0.43 24.97 -12.40
N GLY A 11 -1.35 24.36 -11.65
CA GLY A 11 -2.80 24.55 -11.79
C GLY A 11 -3.47 23.67 -12.84
N THR A 12 -2.70 22.83 -13.55
CA THR A 12 -3.25 21.87 -14.53
C THR A 12 -3.97 20.74 -13.82
N ILE A 13 -5.20 20.45 -14.27
CA ILE A 13 -5.98 19.31 -13.78
C ILE A 13 -5.97 18.21 -14.84
N SER A 14 -5.54 17.00 -14.47
CA SER A 14 -5.63 15.81 -15.31
C SER A 14 -6.50 14.72 -14.67
N PHE A 15 -7.08 13.87 -15.51
CA PHE A 15 -7.88 12.72 -15.09
C PHE A 15 -7.27 11.46 -15.69
N HIS A 16 -6.84 10.55 -14.84
CA HIS A 16 -6.24 9.28 -15.26
C HIS A 16 -7.19 8.14 -14.90
N PRO A 17 -7.66 7.34 -15.88
CA PRO A 17 -8.54 6.22 -15.59
C PRO A 17 -7.77 5.19 -14.75
N LEU A 18 -8.39 4.63 -13.70
CA LEU A 18 -7.82 3.48 -13.00
C LEU A 18 -8.07 2.24 -13.86
N ARG A 19 -7.00 1.60 -14.34
CA ARG A 19 -7.06 0.37 -15.14
C ARG A 19 -6.01 -0.61 -14.62
N GLU A 20 -6.20 -1.88 -14.95
CA GLU A 20 -5.13 -2.88 -14.79
C GLU A 20 -3.84 -2.35 -15.48
N ASN A 21 -2.69 -2.48 -14.82
CA ASN A 21 -1.35 -2.06 -15.27
C ASN A 21 -0.97 -0.56 -15.18
N ASN A 22 -1.77 0.30 -14.54
CA ASN A 22 -1.38 1.72 -14.38
C ASN A 22 -1.33 2.25 -12.95
N ILE A 23 -1.43 1.36 -11.97
CA ILE A 23 -1.34 1.68 -10.55
C ILE A 23 -0.22 0.86 -9.94
N TYR A 24 0.56 1.51 -9.10
CA TYR A 24 1.77 0.96 -8.51
C TYR A 24 1.82 1.36 -7.04
N VAL A 25 2.31 0.44 -6.20
CA VAL A 25 2.75 0.77 -4.84
C VAL A 25 4.21 1.20 -4.92
N HIS A 26 4.52 2.36 -4.35
CA HIS A 26 5.88 2.76 -4.04
C HIS A 26 6.25 2.21 -2.67
N CYS A 27 7.19 1.26 -2.63
CA CYS A 27 7.68 0.70 -1.38
C CYS A 27 8.76 1.59 -0.79
N GLU A 28 8.49 2.25 0.34
CA GLU A 28 9.46 3.10 1.06
C GLU A 28 10.59 2.30 1.71
N THR A 29 10.39 1.00 1.95
CA THR A 29 11.43 0.12 2.53
C THR A 29 12.51 -0.25 1.52
N CYS A 30 12.15 -0.64 0.31
CA CYS A 30 13.12 -1.07 -0.71
C CYS A 30 13.22 -0.15 -1.95
N GLY A 31 12.40 0.90 -2.01
CA GLY A 31 12.36 1.87 -3.11
C GLY A 31 11.74 1.35 -4.41
N SER A 32 11.14 0.15 -4.40
CA SER A 32 10.57 -0.47 -5.60
C SER A 32 9.21 0.11 -5.95
N MET A 33 8.90 0.17 -7.25
CA MET A 33 7.56 0.46 -7.79
C MET A 33 6.95 -0.86 -8.27
N VAL A 34 5.97 -1.37 -7.54
CA VAL A 34 5.36 -2.69 -7.80
C VAL A 34 3.96 -2.50 -8.37
N PRO A 35 3.61 -3.09 -9.53
CA PRO A 35 2.29 -2.96 -10.11
C PRO A 35 1.22 -3.60 -9.22
N ILE A 36 0.01 -3.06 -9.28
CA ILE A 36 -1.17 -3.64 -8.62
C ILE A 36 -2.03 -4.32 -9.69
N ASP A 37 -2.17 -5.64 -9.56
CA ASP A 37 -2.90 -6.47 -10.51
C ASP A 37 -4.43 -6.26 -10.41
N ASP A 38 -4.96 -6.05 -9.19
CA ASP A 38 -6.37 -5.72 -8.96
C ASP A 38 -6.52 -4.42 -8.16
N PRO A 39 -6.60 -3.27 -8.86
CA PRO A 39 -6.74 -1.98 -8.22
C PRO A 39 -8.01 -1.78 -7.41
N ILE A 40 -9.10 -2.44 -7.77
CA ILE A 40 -10.39 -2.22 -7.11
C ILE A 40 -10.40 -2.95 -5.78
N ASN A 41 -9.96 -4.21 -5.77
CA ASN A 41 -9.82 -4.96 -4.53
C ASN A 41 -8.77 -4.34 -3.63
N PHE A 42 -7.65 -3.87 -4.17
CA PHE A 42 -6.65 -3.14 -3.38
C PHE A 42 -7.23 -1.90 -2.67
N ILE A 43 -8.06 -1.11 -3.35
CA ILE A 43 -8.73 0.06 -2.75
C ILE A 43 -9.82 -0.37 -1.74
N ALA A 44 -10.50 -1.48 -1.98
CA ALA A 44 -11.51 -2.00 -1.05
C ALA A 44 -10.85 -2.50 0.25
N ASP A 45 -9.75 -3.24 0.15
CA ASP A 45 -8.96 -3.70 1.30
C ASP A 45 -8.41 -2.52 2.11
N MET A 46 -8.00 -1.43 1.42
CA MET A 46 -7.64 -0.17 2.07
C MET A 46 -8.79 0.42 2.90
N ALA A 47 -10.01 0.41 2.37
CA ALA A 47 -11.17 0.97 3.05
C ALA A 47 -11.62 0.10 4.24
N ASP A 48 -11.58 -1.23 4.10
CA ASP A 48 -12.03 -2.18 5.11
C ASP A 48 -11.08 -2.29 6.30
N MET A 49 -9.77 -2.12 6.08
CA MET A 49 -8.81 -2.20 7.19
C MET A 49 -8.88 -0.99 8.15
N GLY A 50 -9.59 0.09 7.81
CA GLY A 50 -9.72 1.28 8.67
C GLY A 50 -8.38 1.90 9.09
N ILE A 51 -7.30 1.54 8.39
CA ILE A 51 -5.93 1.85 8.77
C ILE A 51 -5.69 3.33 8.53
N ILE A 52 -5.24 4.00 9.59
CA ILE A 52 -4.56 5.29 9.55
C ILE A 52 -3.39 5.12 8.58
N MET A 53 -3.53 5.76 7.42
CA MET A 53 -2.67 5.67 6.26
C MET A 53 -1.22 6.11 6.53
N ASP A 54 -0.39 5.26 7.13
CA ASP A 54 1.06 5.51 7.12
C ASP A 54 1.90 4.26 6.81
N ASP A 55 1.88 3.19 7.60
CA ASP A 55 3.00 2.23 7.48
C ASP A 55 2.75 0.95 6.64
N ALA A 56 1.52 0.44 6.56
CA ALA A 56 1.26 -0.84 5.89
C ALA A 56 1.21 -0.72 4.35
N PHE A 57 0.81 0.44 3.83
CA PHE A 57 0.59 0.65 2.40
C PHE A 57 1.79 1.23 1.65
N ASN A 58 2.82 1.67 2.39
CA ASN A 58 4.08 2.14 1.83
C ASN A 58 5.08 0.99 1.63
N ARG A 59 4.60 -0.27 1.61
CA ARG A 59 5.43 -1.46 1.43
C ARG A 59 4.87 -2.34 0.33
N CYS A 60 5.76 -2.91 -0.47
CA CYS A 60 5.38 -3.99 -1.37
C CYS A 60 5.06 -5.25 -0.56
N GLU A 61 4.26 -6.14 -1.15
CA GLU A 61 3.82 -7.41 -0.54
C GLU A 61 4.96 -8.14 0.18
N LYS A 62 6.10 -8.31 -0.50
CA LYS A 62 7.30 -8.93 0.09
C LYS A 62 7.78 -8.24 1.37
N CYS A 63 7.94 -6.92 1.36
CA CYS A 63 8.41 -6.19 2.54
C CYS A 63 7.35 -6.16 3.66
N SER A 64 6.06 -6.23 3.31
CA SER A 64 4.98 -6.36 4.28
C SER A 64 5.00 -7.73 4.95
N GLU A 65 5.17 -8.83 4.20
CA GLU A 65 5.34 -10.18 4.76
C GLU A 65 6.53 -10.28 5.71
N GLU A 66 7.68 -9.73 5.32
CA GLU A 66 8.88 -9.68 6.17
C GLU A 66 8.62 -8.89 7.46
N HIS A 67 7.88 -7.77 7.37
CA HIS A 67 7.50 -6.98 8.54
C HIS A 67 6.56 -7.73 9.48
N PHE A 68 5.53 -8.40 8.94
CA PHE A 68 4.58 -9.18 9.74
C PHE A 68 5.26 -10.35 10.44
N ALA A 69 6.17 -11.05 9.75
CA ALA A 69 6.95 -12.13 10.36
C ALA A 69 7.81 -11.62 11.54
N TRP A 70 8.39 -10.42 11.40
CA TRP A 70 9.14 -9.78 12.49
C TRP A 70 8.23 -9.37 13.66
N GLU A 71 7.05 -8.83 13.39
CA GLU A 71 6.08 -8.48 14.44
C GLU A 71 5.57 -9.72 15.19
N GLU A 72 5.32 -10.81 14.48
CA GLU A 72 4.92 -12.09 15.08
C GLU A 72 6.03 -12.63 16.01
N GLU A 73 7.27 -12.69 15.54
CA GLU A 73 8.43 -13.12 16.35
C GLU A 73 8.61 -12.23 17.59
N TYR A 74 8.45 -10.91 17.43
CA TYR A 74 8.54 -9.96 18.54
C TYR A 74 7.45 -10.20 19.59
N CYS A 75 6.20 -10.39 19.16
CA CYS A 75 5.09 -10.72 20.06
C CYS A 75 5.31 -12.05 20.80
N GLU A 76 5.77 -13.09 20.11
CA GLU A 76 6.08 -14.38 20.72
C GLU A 76 7.17 -14.24 21.79
N SER A 77 8.24 -13.50 21.49
CA SER A 77 9.34 -13.26 22.44
C SER A 77 8.85 -12.59 23.73
N LEU A 78 7.98 -11.59 23.63
CA LEU A 78 7.39 -10.88 24.78
C LEU A 78 6.51 -11.78 25.63
N THR A 79 5.82 -12.76 25.02
CA THR A 79 5.00 -13.72 25.77
C THR A 79 5.79 -14.88 26.37
N SER A 80 7.00 -15.17 25.87
CA SER A 80 7.88 -16.21 26.41
C SER A 80 8.64 -15.79 27.68
N GLU A 81 8.74 -14.48 27.93
CA GLU A 81 9.37 -13.89 29.12
C GLU A 81 8.39 -13.69 30.30
N LEU A 82 7.12 -14.07 30.15
CA LEU A 82 6.05 -14.05 31.16
C LEU A 82 5.78 -15.44 31.74
#